data_AF-A0A7X2H6F3-F1
#
_entry.id   AF-A0A7X2H6F3-F1
#
_cell.length_a   1.000
_cell.length_b   1.000
_cell.length_c   1.000
_cell.angle_alpha   90.00
_cell.angle_beta   90.00
_cell.angle_gamma   90.00
#
_symmetry.space_group_name_H-M   'P 1'
#
loop_
_entity.id
_entity.type
_entity.pdbx_description
1 polymer ?
#
loop_
_entity_poly.entity_id
_entity_poly.type
_entity_poly.pdbx_seq_one_letter_code
_entity_poly.pdbx_strand_id
1 'polypeptide(L)'
;MEDSTQRAKELYTRFLGSSFNMHREGVLEEYKEFEIMRETEIEWLNDVVVELAKQLSIQDWDAIASLETLSRNYQDSLIVDKATSFASRNMMSADSIVRLIFAEKLVEIIRSHKKVISKELLFSACRVVVQILEDVISQPLIIDPGHELEQLQVKDKRSLNHRAKRSIEEVKELIN
;
A
#
# COMPACT_ATOMS: atom_id res chain seq x y z
N MET A 1 -17.04 -24.32 16.75
CA MET A 1 -17.35 -23.81 15.39
C MET A 1 -17.01 -22.33 15.26
N GLU A 2 -17.43 -21.45 16.18
CA GLU A 2 -16.94 -20.05 16.19
C GLU A 2 -15.43 -19.97 16.43
N ASP A 3 -14.90 -20.73 17.38
CA ASP A 3 -13.48 -20.68 17.76
C ASP A 3 -12.53 -21.15 16.63
N SER A 4 -12.95 -22.15 15.84
CA SER A 4 -12.20 -22.64 14.68
C SER A 4 -12.18 -21.64 13.52
N THR A 5 -13.32 -20.97 13.29
CA THR A 5 -13.44 -19.96 12.22
C THR A 5 -12.63 -18.71 12.58
N GLN A 6 -12.64 -18.31 13.85
CA GLN A 6 -11.86 -17.19 14.36
C GLN A 6 -10.36 -17.46 14.24
N ARG A 7 -9.90 -18.66 14.60
CA ARG A 7 -8.51 -19.08 14.43
C ARG A 7 -8.08 -19.06 12.96
N ALA A 8 -8.93 -19.57 12.07
CA ALA A 8 -8.68 -19.54 10.63
C ALA A 8 -8.56 -18.09 10.12
N LYS A 9 -9.45 -17.19 10.56
CA LYS A 9 -9.40 -15.76 10.24
C LYS A 9 -8.08 -15.14 10.68
N GLU A 10 -7.70 -15.34 11.94
CA GLU A 10 -6.46 -14.78 12.50
C GLU A 10 -5.22 -15.23 11.73
N LEU A 11 -5.12 -16.52 11.40
CA LEU A 11 -4.02 -17.05 10.59
C LEU A 11 -4.03 -16.39 9.20
N TYR A 12 -5.16 -16.39 8.52
CA TYR A 12 -5.26 -15.88 7.16
C TYR A 12 -4.95 -14.38 7.07
N THR A 13 -5.54 -13.57 7.95
CA THR A 13 -5.37 -12.12 7.95
C THR A 13 -3.97 -11.71 8.43
N ARG A 14 -3.36 -12.45 9.37
CA ARG A 14 -1.98 -12.20 9.81
C ARG A 14 -0.98 -12.28 8.66
N PHE A 15 -1.22 -13.17 7.71
CA PHE A 15 -0.38 -13.34 6.53
C PHE A 15 -0.90 -12.62 5.28
N LEU A 16 -1.93 -11.76 5.43
CA LEU A 16 -2.53 -11.00 4.34
C LEU A 16 -2.92 -11.90 3.15
N GLY A 17 -3.47 -13.08 3.45
CA GLY A 17 -3.86 -14.08 2.46
C GLY A 17 -2.70 -14.81 1.76
N SER A 18 -1.45 -14.62 2.20
CA SER A 18 -0.29 -15.25 1.55
C SER A 18 -0.08 -16.70 2.00
N SER A 19 -0.48 -17.66 1.16
CA SER A 19 -0.19 -19.09 1.39
C SER A 19 1.30 -19.39 1.43
N PHE A 20 2.12 -18.65 0.69
CA PHE A 20 3.57 -18.80 0.72
C PHE A 20 4.15 -18.45 2.10
N ASN A 21 3.73 -17.32 2.69
CA ASN A 21 4.19 -16.94 4.03
C ASN A 21 3.66 -17.91 5.10
N MET A 22 2.40 -18.35 4.99
CA MET A 22 1.84 -19.38 5.87
C MET A 22 2.63 -20.69 5.80
N HIS A 23 3.05 -21.12 4.61
CA HIS A 23 3.88 -22.31 4.43
C HIS A 23 5.25 -22.13 5.08
N ARG A 24 5.87 -20.97 4.89
CA ARG A 24 7.18 -20.66 5.49
C ARG A 24 7.15 -20.68 7.02
N GLU A 25 6.06 -20.24 7.63
CA GLU A 25 5.84 -20.27 9.08
C GLU A 25 5.27 -21.60 9.59
N GLY A 26 5.05 -22.59 8.70
CA GLY A 26 4.59 -23.93 9.08
C GLY A 26 3.12 -24.05 9.47
N VAL A 27 2.30 -23.02 9.21
CA VAL A 27 0.88 -22.97 9.62
C VAL A 27 -0.10 -23.18 8.47
N LEU A 28 0.38 -23.40 7.24
CA LEU A 28 -0.49 -23.58 6.07
C LEU A 28 -1.37 -24.83 6.16
N GLU A 29 -0.83 -25.94 6.67
CA GLU A 29 -1.61 -27.18 6.78
C GLU A 29 -2.68 -27.06 7.86
N GLU A 30 -2.36 -26.44 9.02
CA GLU A 30 -3.37 -26.07 10.04
C GLU A 30 -4.48 -25.22 9.41
N TYR A 31 -4.12 -24.23 8.59
CA TYR A 31 -5.11 -23.38 7.93
C TYR A 31 -6.05 -24.16 6.99
N LYS A 32 -5.51 -25.08 6.19
CA LYS A 32 -6.29 -25.86 5.22
C LYS A 32 -7.31 -26.79 5.88
N GLU A 33 -7.04 -27.27 7.09
CA GLU A 33 -7.95 -28.12 7.85
C GLU A 33 -9.27 -27.41 8.22
N PHE A 34 -9.31 -26.07 8.21
CA PHE A 34 -10.53 -25.32 8.48
C PHE A 34 -11.50 -25.26 7.28
N GLU A 35 -11.10 -25.69 6.08
CA GLU A 35 -11.93 -25.75 4.87
C GLU A 35 -12.73 -24.46 4.59
N ILE A 36 -12.11 -23.31 4.80
CA ILE A 36 -12.75 -22.01 4.62
C ILE A 36 -13.08 -21.77 3.15
N MET A 37 -14.32 -21.35 2.89
CA MET A 37 -14.77 -20.97 1.54
C MET A 37 -14.08 -19.69 1.10
N ARG A 38 -13.77 -19.61 -0.20
CA ARG A 38 -13.08 -18.46 -0.79
C ARG A 38 -13.84 -17.14 -0.62
N GLU A 39 -15.16 -17.19 -0.63
CA GLU A 39 -16.01 -16.01 -0.40
C GLU A 39 -15.76 -15.43 1.00
N THR A 40 -15.60 -16.28 2.01
CA THR A 40 -15.29 -15.86 3.39
C THR A 40 -13.88 -15.31 3.51
N GLU A 41 -12.90 -15.88 2.82
CA GLU A 41 -11.55 -15.32 2.73
C GLU A 41 -11.56 -13.90 2.17
N ILE A 42 -12.34 -13.67 1.10
CA ILE A 42 -12.51 -12.36 0.46
C ILE A 42 -13.13 -11.36 1.44
N GLU A 43 -14.17 -11.75 2.18
CA GLU A 43 -14.78 -10.90 3.22
C GLU A 43 -13.75 -10.48 4.28
N TRP A 44 -12.92 -11.41 4.75
CA TRP A 44 -11.89 -11.10 5.75
C TRP A 44 -10.82 -10.16 5.21
N LEU A 45 -10.41 -10.33 3.95
CA LEU A 45 -9.45 -9.40 3.34
C LEU A 45 -10.07 -8.02 3.13
N ASN A 46 -11.36 -7.94 2.78
CA ASN A 46 -12.06 -6.66 2.70
C ASN A 46 -12.12 -5.95 4.06
N ASP A 47 -12.38 -6.68 5.15
CA ASP A 47 -12.27 -6.12 6.51
C ASP A 47 -10.87 -5.56 6.77
N VAL A 48 -9.83 -6.32 6.42
CA VAL A 48 -8.42 -5.90 6.57
C VAL A 48 -8.12 -4.65 5.74
N VAL A 49 -8.61 -4.56 4.50
CA VAL A 49 -8.44 -3.35 3.66
C VAL A 49 -9.07 -2.14 4.35
N VAL A 50 -10.27 -2.28 4.89
CA VAL A 50 -10.98 -1.19 5.58
C VAL A 50 -10.21 -0.76 6.84
N GLU A 51 -9.71 -1.69 7.64
CA GLU A 51 -8.94 -1.37 8.85
C GLU A 51 -7.58 -0.71 8.51
N LEU A 52 -6.84 -1.25 7.55
CA LEU A 52 -5.60 -0.63 7.07
C LEU A 52 -5.84 0.75 6.48
N ALA A 53 -6.94 0.95 5.74
CA ALA A 53 -7.29 2.27 5.20
C ALA A 53 -7.59 3.31 6.30
N LYS A 54 -8.16 2.90 7.44
CA LYS A 54 -8.37 3.78 8.61
C LYS A 54 -7.06 4.15 9.31
N GLN A 55 -6.05 3.30 9.20
CA GLN A 55 -4.73 3.48 9.79
C GLN A 55 -3.77 4.27 8.89
N LEU A 56 -4.17 4.63 7.66
CA LEU A 56 -3.36 5.49 6.81
C LEU A 56 -3.06 6.81 7.51
N SER A 57 -1.80 7.21 7.41
CA SER A 57 -1.21 8.28 8.23
C SER A 57 -0.37 9.22 7.37
N ILE A 58 -0.22 10.45 7.87
CA ILE A 58 0.76 11.42 7.34
C ILE A 58 2.05 11.45 8.16
N GLN A 59 2.10 10.66 9.24
CA GLN A 59 3.21 10.60 10.19
C GLN A 59 4.00 9.29 10.08
N ASP A 60 3.52 8.30 9.34
CA ASP A 60 4.17 7.01 9.14
C ASP A 60 3.71 6.41 7.80
N TRP A 61 4.27 5.26 7.44
CA TRP A 61 3.99 4.56 6.17
C TRP A 61 3.67 3.07 6.33
N ASP A 62 3.38 2.62 7.55
CA ASP A 62 3.20 1.19 7.83
C ASP A 62 1.90 0.64 7.21
N ALA A 63 0.83 1.41 7.31
CA ALA A 63 -0.47 1.04 6.75
C ALA A 63 -0.43 0.94 5.21
N ILE A 64 0.21 1.91 4.53
CA ILE A 64 0.33 1.88 3.07
C ILE A 64 1.28 0.76 2.60
N ALA A 65 2.34 0.46 3.35
CA ALA A 65 3.21 -0.68 3.06
C ALA A 65 2.49 -2.03 3.24
N SER A 66 1.59 -2.12 4.22
CA SER A 66 0.75 -3.30 4.44
C SER A 66 -0.27 -3.48 3.31
N LEU A 67 -0.91 -2.39 2.85
CA LEU A 67 -1.78 -2.43 1.66
C LEU A 67 -1.01 -2.83 0.39
N GLU A 68 0.22 -2.33 0.21
CA GLU A 68 1.10 -2.74 -0.90
C GLU A 68 1.43 -4.23 -0.85
N THR A 69 1.70 -4.77 0.35
CA THR A 69 1.93 -6.20 0.53
C THR A 69 0.68 -7.03 0.23
N LEU A 70 -0.49 -6.60 0.72
CA LEU A 70 -1.77 -7.24 0.46
C LEU A 70 -2.11 -7.27 -1.05
N SER A 71 -1.80 -6.17 -1.75
CA SER A 71 -2.03 -6.00 -3.20
C SER A 71 -1.39 -7.08 -4.07
N ARG A 72 -0.35 -7.77 -3.56
CA ARG A 72 0.34 -8.84 -4.28
C ARG A 72 -0.44 -10.16 -4.28
N ASN A 73 -1.31 -10.36 -3.28
CA ASN A 73 -2.08 -11.59 -3.11
C ASN A 73 -3.58 -11.38 -3.35
N TYR A 74 -4.06 -10.14 -3.23
CA TYR A 74 -5.47 -9.78 -3.33
C TYR A 74 -5.64 -8.55 -4.21
N GLN A 75 -6.31 -8.72 -5.35
CA GLN A 75 -6.54 -7.67 -6.32
C GLN A 75 -7.97 -7.12 -6.17
N ASP A 76 -8.11 -6.07 -5.39
CA ASP A 76 -9.39 -5.36 -5.20
C ASP A 76 -9.24 -3.86 -5.45
N SER A 77 -10.11 -3.32 -6.30
CA SER A 77 -10.16 -1.89 -6.63
C SER A 77 -10.33 -0.98 -5.41
N LEU A 78 -10.93 -1.48 -4.32
CA LEU A 78 -11.11 -0.77 -3.06
C LEU A 78 -9.77 -0.33 -2.46
N ILE A 79 -8.71 -1.13 -2.61
CA ILE A 79 -7.38 -0.78 -2.10
C ILE A 79 -6.88 0.50 -2.78
N VAL A 80 -6.96 0.54 -4.11
CA VAL A 80 -6.54 1.70 -4.91
C VAL A 80 -7.40 2.92 -4.58
N ASP A 81 -8.71 2.76 -4.50
CA ASP A 81 -9.66 3.84 -4.18
C ASP A 81 -9.39 4.47 -2.80
N LYS A 82 -9.25 3.64 -1.76
CA LYS A 82 -9.02 4.12 -0.39
C LYS A 82 -7.65 4.80 -0.25
N ALA A 83 -6.59 4.19 -0.76
CA ALA A 83 -5.25 4.76 -0.69
C ALA A 83 -5.16 6.08 -1.47
N THR A 84 -5.74 6.14 -2.68
CA THR A 84 -5.79 7.36 -3.50
C THR A 84 -6.61 8.45 -2.83
N SER A 85 -7.78 8.10 -2.30
CA SER A 85 -8.66 9.03 -1.59
C SER A 85 -7.96 9.66 -0.39
N PHE A 86 -7.27 8.86 0.43
CA PHE A 86 -6.47 9.37 1.53
C PHE A 86 -5.35 10.30 1.05
N ALA A 87 -4.57 9.85 0.07
CA ALA A 87 -3.44 10.60 -0.48
C ALA A 87 -3.86 11.99 -0.98
N SER A 88 -4.94 12.04 -1.76
CA SER A 88 -5.46 13.28 -2.35
C SER A 88 -5.89 14.33 -1.33
N ARG A 89 -6.29 13.91 -0.12
CA ARG A 89 -6.81 14.80 0.93
C ARG A 89 -5.75 15.23 1.92
N ASN A 90 -4.78 14.37 2.21
CA ASN A 90 -3.93 14.52 3.39
C ASN A 90 -2.44 14.68 3.06
N MET A 91 -1.95 14.11 1.95
CA MET A 91 -0.51 13.87 1.77
C MET A 91 0.32 15.15 1.59
N MET A 92 -0.30 16.25 1.15
CA MET A 92 0.39 17.54 1.02
C MET A 92 0.85 18.11 2.38
N SER A 93 0.28 17.63 3.49
CA SER A 93 0.65 18.06 4.85
C SER A 93 1.71 17.18 5.50
N ALA A 94 2.01 16.01 4.93
CA ALA A 94 3.05 15.10 5.44
C ALA A 94 4.45 15.68 5.20
N ASP A 95 5.48 15.16 5.84
CA ASP A 95 6.85 15.55 5.53
C ASP A 95 7.36 14.97 4.19
N SER A 96 8.56 15.34 3.77
CA SER A 96 9.13 14.95 2.47
C SER A 96 9.41 13.45 2.32
N ILE A 97 9.77 12.76 3.40
CA ILE A 97 10.03 11.31 3.45
C ILE A 97 8.71 10.56 3.30
N VAL A 98 7.71 10.91 4.12
CA VAL A 98 6.39 10.25 4.07
C VAL A 98 5.75 10.43 2.69
N ARG A 99 5.77 11.64 2.12
CA ARG A 99 5.25 11.90 0.76
C ARG A 99 5.89 10.98 -0.28
N LEU A 100 7.23 10.86 -0.26
CA LEU A 100 7.95 10.02 -1.21
C LEU A 100 7.57 8.55 -1.07
N ILE A 101 7.62 8.01 0.15
CA ILE A 101 7.34 6.58 0.41
C ILE A 101 5.90 6.27 0.04
N PHE A 102 4.97 7.10 0.48
CA PHE A 102 3.56 6.88 0.20
C PHE A 102 3.31 6.86 -1.31
N ALA A 103 3.87 7.82 -2.04
CA ALA A 103 3.73 7.87 -3.49
C ALA A 103 4.28 6.62 -4.16
N GLU A 104 5.47 6.14 -3.78
CA GLU A 104 6.05 4.92 -4.33
C GLU A 104 5.24 3.67 -4.01
N LYS A 105 4.76 3.52 -2.78
CA LYS A 105 3.89 2.40 -2.40
C LYS A 105 2.57 2.46 -3.17
N LEU A 106 2.02 3.65 -3.39
CA LEU A 106 0.83 3.81 -4.20
C LEU A 106 1.08 3.47 -5.68
N VAL A 107 2.26 3.73 -6.24
CA VAL A 107 2.65 3.25 -7.59
C VAL A 107 2.59 1.72 -7.65
N GLU A 108 3.17 1.02 -6.68
CA GLU A 108 3.17 -0.45 -6.63
C GLU A 108 1.75 -1.02 -6.47
N ILE A 109 0.93 -0.39 -5.64
CA ILE A 109 -0.48 -0.74 -5.46
C ILE A 109 -1.23 -0.59 -6.81
N ILE A 110 -1.11 0.56 -7.48
CA ILE A 110 -1.74 0.79 -8.79
C ILE A 110 -1.26 -0.24 -9.82
N ARG A 111 0.05 -0.50 -9.87
CA ARG A 111 0.66 -1.47 -10.79
C ARG A 111 0.07 -2.87 -10.61
N SER A 112 -0.03 -3.31 -9.35
CA SER A 112 -0.57 -4.63 -8.99
C SER A 112 -2.05 -4.78 -9.37
N HIS A 113 -2.78 -3.67 -9.47
CA HIS A 113 -4.22 -3.63 -9.73
C HIS A 113 -4.59 -3.17 -11.15
N LYS A 114 -3.63 -2.85 -12.04
CA LYS A 114 -3.87 -2.28 -13.38
C LYS A 114 -4.90 -3.07 -14.22
N LYS A 115 -5.03 -4.39 -13.99
CA LYS A 115 -5.96 -5.28 -14.71
C LYS A 115 -7.40 -5.29 -14.16
N VAL A 116 -7.61 -4.85 -12.92
CA VAL A 116 -8.91 -4.96 -12.22
C VAL A 116 -9.56 -3.60 -11.94
N ILE A 117 -8.82 -2.49 -12.07
CA ILE A 117 -9.35 -1.13 -11.88
C ILE A 117 -9.86 -0.54 -13.19
N SER A 118 -10.83 0.37 -13.07
CA SER A 118 -11.30 1.17 -14.20
C SER A 118 -10.20 2.11 -14.70
N LYS A 119 -10.27 2.50 -15.98
CA LYS A 119 -9.37 3.53 -16.52
C LYS A 119 -9.47 4.84 -15.74
N GLU A 120 -10.68 5.24 -15.34
CA GLU A 120 -10.90 6.47 -14.57
C GLU A 120 -10.18 6.43 -13.21
N LEU A 121 -10.24 5.29 -12.51
CA LEU A 121 -9.52 5.11 -11.25
C LEU A 121 -8.01 5.09 -11.47
N LEU A 122 -7.52 4.39 -12.51
CA LEU A 122 -6.11 4.38 -12.89
C LEU A 122 -5.58 5.81 -13.12
N PHE A 123 -6.24 6.59 -13.98
CA PHE A 123 -5.82 7.95 -14.29
C PHE A 123 -5.85 8.87 -13.08
N SER A 124 -6.93 8.81 -12.28
CA SER A 124 -7.05 9.66 -11.09
C SER A 124 -6.00 9.33 -10.03
N ALA A 125 -5.72 8.05 -9.79
CA ALA A 125 -4.68 7.58 -8.88
C ALA A 125 -3.28 8.00 -9.35
N CYS A 126 -2.95 7.77 -10.62
CA CYS A 126 -1.68 8.20 -11.19
C CYS A 126 -1.48 9.72 -11.11
N ARG A 127 -2.54 10.51 -11.33
CA ARG A 127 -2.47 11.97 -11.19
C ARG A 127 -2.14 12.41 -9.76
N VAL A 128 -2.76 11.78 -8.76
CA VAL A 128 -2.48 12.05 -7.33
C VAL A 128 -1.03 11.72 -6.99
N VAL A 129 -0.52 10.57 -7.46
CA VAL A 129 0.88 10.20 -7.28
C VAL A 129 1.82 11.23 -7.88
N VAL A 130 1.60 11.64 -9.14
CA VAL A 130 2.45 12.65 -9.80
C VAL A 130 2.44 13.96 -9.02
N GLN A 131 1.27 14.41 -8.57
CA GLN A 131 1.15 15.63 -7.77
C GLN A 131 1.99 15.55 -6.48
N ILE A 132 1.96 14.43 -5.76
CA ILE A 132 2.80 14.23 -4.56
C ILE A 132 4.28 14.27 -4.92
N LEU A 133 4.70 13.57 -5.98
CA LEU A 133 6.10 13.51 -6.38
C LEU A 133 6.64 14.85 -6.89
N GLU A 134 5.83 15.62 -7.60
CA GLU A 134 6.17 16.98 -8.03
C GLU A 134 6.32 17.94 -6.84
N ASP A 135 5.45 17.80 -5.84
CA ASP A 135 5.55 18.56 -4.60
C ASP A 135 6.81 18.17 -3.79
N VAL A 136 7.12 16.87 -3.72
CA VAL A 136 8.39 16.36 -3.20
C VAL A 136 9.58 16.99 -3.93
N ILE A 137 9.51 17.23 -5.24
CA ILE A 137 10.64 17.83 -5.98
C ILE A 137 10.75 19.34 -5.71
N SER A 138 9.63 20.03 -5.68
CA SER A 138 9.55 21.50 -5.69
C SER A 138 9.66 22.13 -4.30
N GLN A 139 9.21 21.45 -3.25
CA GLN A 139 9.27 21.96 -1.88
C GLN A 139 10.64 21.75 -1.24
N PRO A 140 11.02 22.59 -0.25
CA PRO A 140 12.18 22.34 0.59
C PRO A 140 12.13 20.96 1.27
N LEU A 141 13.30 20.46 1.69
CA LEU A 141 13.34 19.24 2.48
C LEU A 141 12.80 19.53 3.89
N ILE A 142 11.68 18.90 4.23
CA ILE A 142 11.06 18.94 5.57
C ILE A 142 11.04 17.51 6.08
N ILE A 143 11.48 17.30 7.31
CA ILE A 143 11.56 15.99 7.96
C ILE A 143 11.01 16.15 9.37
N ASP A 144 9.98 15.38 9.70
CA ASP A 144 9.40 15.37 11.04
C ASP A 144 10.28 14.60 12.03
N PRO A 145 10.22 14.89 13.34
CA PRO A 145 10.99 14.19 14.35
C PRO A 145 10.75 12.67 14.31
N GLY A 146 11.82 11.89 14.31
CA GLY A 146 11.77 10.42 14.24
C GLY A 146 11.88 9.85 12.82
N HIS A 147 11.82 10.69 11.79
CA HIS A 147 12.12 10.29 10.42
C HIS A 147 13.56 10.62 10.05
N GLU A 148 14.18 9.71 9.33
CA GLU A 148 15.58 9.83 8.93
C GLU A 148 15.75 9.43 7.47
N LEU A 149 16.49 10.21 6.68
CA LEU A 149 16.74 9.90 5.27
C LEU A 149 17.44 8.54 5.09
N GLU A 150 18.21 8.12 6.10
CA GLU A 150 18.91 6.84 6.13
C GLU A 150 17.94 5.64 6.08
N GLN A 151 16.73 5.78 6.63
CA GLN A 151 15.65 4.78 6.53
C GLN A 151 15.27 4.50 5.07
N LEU A 152 15.57 5.45 4.17
CA LEU A 152 15.35 5.33 2.73
C LEU A 152 16.61 5.17 1.90
N GLN A 153 17.79 5.05 2.53
CA GLN A 153 19.08 5.08 1.84
C GLN A 153 19.24 6.36 0.99
N VAL A 154 18.57 7.44 1.39
CA VAL A 154 18.65 8.76 0.77
C VAL A 154 19.66 9.57 1.58
N LYS A 155 20.50 10.35 0.90
CA LYS A 155 21.56 11.13 1.58
C LYS A 155 21.16 12.57 1.83
N ASP A 156 20.37 13.11 0.91
CA ASP A 156 20.07 14.53 0.85
C ASP A 156 18.82 14.80 -0.01
N LYS A 157 18.43 16.07 -0.09
CA LYS A 157 17.33 16.52 -0.94
C LYS A 157 17.54 16.17 -2.43
N ARG A 158 18.78 16.17 -2.92
CA ARG A 158 19.05 15.90 -4.33
C ARG A 158 18.74 14.44 -4.69
N SER A 159 19.14 13.51 -3.83
CA SER A 159 18.84 12.09 -3.96
C SER A 159 17.36 11.78 -3.79
N LEU A 160 16.67 12.46 -2.86
CA LEU A 160 15.21 12.40 -2.72
C LEU A 160 14.50 12.82 -4.02
N ASN A 161 14.89 13.97 -4.58
CA ASN A 161 14.33 14.49 -5.83
C ASN A 161 14.61 13.57 -7.02
N HIS A 162 15.79 12.94 -7.06
CA HIS A 162 16.12 11.98 -8.12
C HIS A 162 15.22 10.75 -8.06
N ARG A 163 14.98 10.22 -6.86
CA ARG A 163 14.08 9.10 -6.63
C ARG A 163 12.63 9.46 -7.00
N ALA A 164 12.15 10.64 -6.58
CA ALA A 164 10.83 11.13 -6.97
C ALA A 164 10.65 11.23 -8.50
N LYS A 165 11.66 11.75 -9.23
CA LYS A 165 11.65 11.82 -10.69
C LYS A 165 11.57 10.44 -11.34
N ARG A 166 12.33 9.46 -10.82
CA ARG A 166 12.26 8.08 -11.30
C ARG A 166 10.85 7.51 -11.14
N SER A 167 10.23 7.72 -9.98
CA SER A 167 8.86 7.25 -9.72
C SER A 167 7.83 7.93 -10.64
N ILE A 168 8.03 9.20 -11.05
CA ILE A 168 7.21 9.84 -12.08
C ILE A 168 7.33 9.13 -13.43
N GLU A 169 8.53 8.70 -13.84
CA GLU A 169 8.70 7.92 -15.08
C GLU A 169 7.97 6.57 -14.99
N GLU A 170 8.03 5.89 -13.84
CA GLU A 170 7.29 4.65 -13.61
C GLU A 170 5.76 4.85 -13.71
N VAL A 171 5.23 6.00 -13.27
CA VAL A 171 3.81 6.33 -13.45
C VAL A 171 3.45 6.50 -14.92
N LYS A 172 4.33 7.09 -15.75
CA LYS A 172 4.07 7.23 -17.19
C LYS A 172 3.96 5.86 -17.87
N GLU A 173 4.77 4.89 -17.47
CA GLU A 173 4.68 3.51 -17.95
C GLU A 173 3.36 2.83 -17.56
N LEU A 174 2.74 3.21 -16.44
CA LEU A 174 1.44 2.68 -16.02
C LEU A 174 0.28 3.17 -16.89
N ILE A 175 0.39 4.38 -17.43
CA ILE A 175 -0.66 5.00 -18.26
C ILE A 175 -0.56 4.58 -19.72
N ASN A 176 0.65 4.23 -20.18
CA ASN A 176 0.89 3.65 -21.49
C ASN A 176 0.47 2.17 -21.56
#